data_AF-T1AGA8-F1
#
_entry.id   AF-T1AGA8-F1
#
_cell.length_a   1.000
_cell.length_b   1.000
_cell.length_c   1.000
_cell.angle_alpha   90.00
_cell.angle_beta   90.00
_cell.angle_gamma   90.00
#
_symmetry.space_group_name_H-M   'P 1'
#
loop_
_entity.id
_entity.type
_entity.pdbx_description
1 polymer ?
#
loop_
_entity_poly.entity_id
_entity_poly.type
_entity_poly.pdbx_seq_one_letter_code
_entity_poly.pdbx_strand_id
1 'polypeptide(L)'
;MNGARKILFVDRDGCLIEEPTDEQIDRFEKLALLPGVIAALQHCVAAGYELVMVSNQDGLGTASFPEADFAGPQALLMQILSSQGIRFREVLIDRSFPAD
;
A
#
# COMPACT_ATOMS: atom_id res chain seq x y z
N MET A 1 -24.77 -19.79 4.93
CA MET A 1 -23.88 -19.63 6.10
C MET A 1 -23.37 -18.21 6.09
N ASN A 2 -23.74 -17.38 7.07
CA ASN A 2 -23.25 -16.01 7.19
C ASN A 2 -22.00 -16.02 8.08
N GLY A 3 -20.86 -16.44 7.51
CA GLY A 3 -19.58 -16.43 8.22
C GLY A 3 -19.10 -15.00 8.43
N ALA A 4 -18.50 -14.70 9.58
CA ALA A 4 -17.91 -13.39 9.83
C ALA A 4 -16.89 -13.05 8.73
N ARG A 5 -17.02 -11.86 8.15
CA ARG A 5 -16.12 -11.36 7.10
C ARG A 5 -14.72 -11.18 7.70
N LYS A 6 -13.71 -11.82 7.11
CA LYS A 6 -12.32 -11.66 7.52
C LYS A 6 -11.70 -10.50 6.74
N ILE A 7 -11.20 -9.50 7.44
CA ILE A 7 -10.52 -8.35 6.83
C ILE A 7 -9.09 -8.31 7.38
N LEU A 8 -8.12 -8.11 6.49
CA LEU A 8 -6.74 -7.83 6.84
C LEU A 8 -6.43 -6.38 6.47
N PHE A 9 -6.16 -5.57 7.48
CA PHE A 9 -5.63 -4.21 7.29
C PHE A 9 -4.12 -4.32 7.11
N VAL A 10 -3.60 -3.77 6.02
CA VAL A 10 -2.20 -3.91 5.62
C VAL A 10 -1.60 -2.52 5.44
N ASP A 11 -0.48 -2.29 6.10
CA ASP A 11 0.32 -1.08 5.90
C ASP A 11 1.03 -1.11 4.53
N ARG A 12 1.49 0.03 4.01
CA ARG A 12 2.18 0.11 2.70
C ARG A 12 3.69 0.15 2.83
N ASP A 13 4.23 1.23 3.37
CA ASP A 13 5.67 1.45 3.48
C ASP A 13 6.22 0.63 4.64
N GLY A 14 7.35 -0.06 4.45
CA GLY A 14 7.90 -0.99 5.45
C GLY A 14 7.12 -2.31 5.61
N CYS A 15 5.99 -2.49 4.93
CA CYS A 15 5.16 -3.71 4.99
C CYS A 15 4.95 -4.37 3.62
N LEU A 16 4.52 -3.61 2.61
CA LEU A 16 4.40 -4.07 1.23
C LEU A 16 5.65 -3.80 0.41
N ILE A 17 6.20 -2.61 0.62
CA ILE A 17 7.39 -2.09 -0.06
C ILE A 17 8.42 -1.63 0.98
N GLU A 18 9.68 -1.50 0.57
CA GLU A 18 10.71 -0.90 1.41
C GLU A 18 10.37 0.56 1.71
N GLU A 19 10.59 0.98 2.95
CA GLU A 19 10.46 2.37 3.36
C GLU A 19 11.78 3.10 3.11
N PRO A 20 11.80 4.18 2.32
CA PRO A 20 13.02 4.93 2.05
C PRO A 20 13.37 5.80 3.27
N THR A 21 14.61 6.28 3.35
CA THR A 21 15.07 7.10 4.48
C THR A 21 14.33 8.42 4.64
N ASP A 22 13.70 8.92 3.57
CA ASP A 22 12.87 10.13 3.57
C ASP A 22 11.37 9.82 3.64
N GLU A 23 11.01 8.54 3.88
CA GLU A 23 9.66 8.04 4.12
C GLU A 23 8.65 8.33 2.98
N GLN A 24 9.16 8.71 1.79
CA GLN A 24 8.33 9.08 0.64
C GLN A 24 8.73 8.30 -0.61
N ILE A 25 7.79 7.49 -1.12
CA ILE A 25 7.91 6.81 -2.42
C ILE A 25 7.35 7.74 -3.50
N ASP A 26 8.15 8.74 -3.86
CA ASP A 26 7.83 9.82 -4.81
C ASP A 26 8.48 9.62 -6.20
N ARG A 27 9.23 8.52 -6.39
CA ARG A 27 9.92 8.16 -7.64
C ARG A 27 9.92 6.65 -7.84
N PHE A 28 10.00 6.21 -9.10
CA PHE A 28 9.96 4.77 -9.43
C PHE A 28 11.16 4.01 -8.88
N GLU A 29 12.33 4.64 -8.81
CA GLU A 29 13.57 4.03 -8.33
C GLU A 29 13.54 3.68 -6.85
N LYS A 30 12.63 4.30 -6.08
CA LYS A 30 12.41 3.98 -4.66
C LYS A 30 11.46 2.81 -4.45
N LEU A 31 10.71 2.39 -5.47
CA LEU A 31 9.72 1.33 -5.35
C LEU A 31 10.42 -0.05 -5.35
N ALA A 32 10.51 -0.67 -4.17
CA ALA A 32 11.02 -2.04 -4.01
C ALA A 32 10.04 -2.87 -3.18
N LEU A 33 9.58 -4.02 -3.69
CA LEU A 33 8.72 -4.94 -2.92
C LEU A 33 9.52 -5.62 -1.81
N LEU A 34 8.93 -5.78 -0.64
CA LEU A 34 9.54 -6.58 0.41
C LEU A 34 9.61 -8.08 0.04
N PRO A 35 10.68 -8.80 0.45
CA PRO A 35 10.84 -10.20 0.13
C PRO A 35 9.64 -11.06 0.55
N GLY A 36 9.09 -11.83 -0.39
CA GLY A 36 7.99 -12.77 -0.12
C GLY A 36 6.60 -12.15 0.02
N VAL A 37 6.45 -10.82 -0.11
CA VAL A 37 5.18 -10.12 0.11
C VAL A 37 4.04 -10.66 -0.77
N ILE A 38 4.31 -10.95 -2.04
CA ILE A 38 3.30 -11.47 -2.98
C ILE A 38 2.76 -12.82 -2.50
N ALA A 39 3.64 -13.76 -2.14
CA ALA A 39 3.25 -15.07 -1.67
C ALA A 39 2.46 -15.00 -0.35
N ALA A 40 2.89 -14.12 0.57
CA ALA A 40 2.20 -13.90 1.85
C ALA A 40 0.75 -13.39 1.63
N LEU A 41 0.58 -12.37 0.78
CA LEU A 41 -0.76 -11.84 0.47
C LEU A 41 -1.63 -12.85 -0.27
N GLN A 42 -1.07 -13.63 -1.20
CA GLN A 42 -1.80 -14.72 -1.87
C GLN A 42 -2.30 -15.76 -0.86
N HIS A 43 -1.50 -16.12 0.15
CA HIS A 43 -1.94 -17.00 1.23
C HIS A 43 -3.11 -16.40 2.03
N CYS A 44 -3.05 -15.11 2.36
CA CYS A 44 -4.14 -14.41 3.05
C CYS A 44 -5.42 -14.40 2.21
N VAL A 45 -5.33 -14.07 0.92
CA VAL A 45 -6.47 -14.09 0.00
C VAL A 45 -7.05 -15.50 -0.10
N ALA A 46 -6.23 -16.53 -0.25
CA ALA A 46 -6.67 -17.93 -0.30
C ALA A 46 -7.35 -18.39 1.00
N ALA A 47 -6.94 -17.84 2.15
CA ALA A 47 -7.57 -18.09 3.44
C ALA A 47 -8.91 -17.33 3.65
N GLY A 48 -9.34 -16.56 2.65
CA GLY A 48 -10.60 -15.84 2.61
C GLY A 48 -10.56 -14.45 3.26
N TYR A 49 -9.37 -13.84 3.37
CA TYR A 49 -9.26 -12.45 3.82
C TYR A 49 -9.52 -11.48 2.65
N GLU A 50 -10.28 -10.44 2.94
CA GLU A 50 -10.32 -9.24 2.12
C GLU A 50 -9.28 -8.24 2.60
N LEU A 51 -8.56 -7.63 1.68
CA LEU A 51 -7.46 -6.74 2.00
C LEU A 51 -7.92 -5.28 1.98
N VAL A 52 -7.53 -4.51 3.00
CA VAL A 52 -7.67 -3.05 3.04
C VAL A 52 -6.29 -2.47 3.28
N MET A 53 -5.84 -1.59 2.40
CA MET A 53 -4.57 -0.89 2.60
C MET A 53 -4.84 0.33 3.47
N VAL A 54 -4.02 0.54 4.48
CA VAL A 54 -4.03 1.73 5.35
C VAL A 54 -2.61 2.29 5.36
N SER A 55 -2.42 3.59 5.14
CA SER A 55 -1.08 4.17 5.08
C SER A 55 -1.11 5.66 5.40
N ASN A 56 -0.16 6.12 6.19
CA ASN A 56 0.09 7.53 6.40
C ASN A 56 1.08 8.00 5.33
N GLN A 57 0.77 9.11 4.67
CA GLN A 57 1.59 9.73 3.63
C GLN A 57 1.69 11.22 3.93
N ASP A 58 2.58 11.52 4.86
CA ASP A 58 2.70 12.82 5.48
C ASP A 58 2.87 13.94 4.44
N GLY A 59 1.91 14.86 4.42
CA GLY A 59 1.93 16.00 3.50
C GLY A 59 1.62 15.65 2.04
N LEU A 60 1.03 14.48 1.75
CA LEU A 60 0.64 14.12 0.38
C LEU A 60 -0.33 15.16 -0.22
N GLY A 61 0.06 15.72 -1.36
CA GLY A 61 -0.64 16.80 -2.07
C GLY A 61 -0.12 18.20 -1.76
N THR A 62 0.87 18.33 -0.88
CA THR A 62 1.55 19.60 -0.62
C THR A 62 2.71 19.82 -1.60
N ALA A 63 3.41 20.96 -1.48
CA ALA A 63 4.60 21.24 -2.28
C ALA A 63 5.79 20.32 -1.94
N SER A 64 5.87 19.77 -0.72
CA SER A 64 6.94 18.86 -0.32
C SER A 64 6.69 17.42 -0.77
N PHE A 65 5.42 17.03 -0.97
CA PHE A 65 5.07 15.70 -1.50
C PHE A 65 3.90 15.79 -2.49
N PRO A 66 4.15 16.18 -3.75
CA PRO A 66 3.09 16.38 -4.74
C PRO A 66 2.34 15.09 -5.10
N GLU A 67 1.03 15.20 -5.35
CA GLU A 67 0.20 14.06 -5.77
C GLU A 67 0.75 13.35 -7.02
N ALA A 68 1.29 14.13 -7.97
CA ALA A 68 1.81 13.60 -9.22
C ALA A 68 3.03 12.68 -9.01
N ASP A 69 3.84 12.96 -7.99
CA ASP A 69 5.04 12.19 -7.68
C ASP A 69 4.67 10.87 -6.98
N PHE A 70 3.61 10.88 -6.17
CA PHE A 70 3.06 9.68 -5.53
C PHE A 70 2.28 8.75 -6.50
N ALA A 71 1.48 9.34 -7.39
CA ALA A 71 0.49 8.60 -8.17
C ALA A 71 1.11 7.52 -9.07
N GLY A 72 2.26 7.80 -9.67
CA GLY A 72 2.97 6.87 -10.55
C GLY A 72 3.42 5.59 -9.83
N PRO A 73 4.29 5.68 -8.81
CA PRO A 73 4.72 4.53 -8.02
C PRO A 73 3.57 3.75 -7.37
N GLN A 74 2.57 4.44 -6.81
CA GLN A 74 1.39 3.81 -6.23
C GLN A 74 0.60 3.01 -7.27
N ALA A 75 0.36 3.58 -8.45
CA ALA A 75 -0.35 2.88 -9.52
C ALA A 75 0.42 1.64 -10.00
N LEU A 76 1.75 1.73 -10.08
CA LEU A 76 2.60 0.59 -10.44
C LEU A 76 2.53 -0.53 -9.39
N LEU A 77 2.58 -0.21 -8.09
CA LEU A 77 2.39 -1.18 -7.01
C LEU A 77 1.04 -1.89 -7.16
N MET A 78 -0.04 -1.13 -7.33
CA MET A 78 -1.39 -1.68 -7.48
C MET A 78 -1.53 -2.56 -8.74
N GLN A 79 -0.88 -2.17 -9.84
CA GLN A 79 -0.84 -2.96 -11.07
C GLN A 79 -0.11 -4.29 -10.87
N ILE A 80 1.05 -4.27 -10.20
CA ILE A 80 1.82 -5.48 -9.89
C ILE A 80 0.97 -6.42 -9.02
N LEU A 81 0.44 -5.94 -7.89
CA LEU A 81 -0.33 -6.76 -6.97
C LEU A 81 -1.59 -7.34 -7.64
N SER A 82 -2.35 -6.51 -8.36
CA SER A 82 -3.56 -6.98 -9.05
C SER A 82 -3.28 -7.98 -10.17
N SER A 83 -2.13 -7.89 -10.85
CA SER A 83 -1.69 -8.89 -11.84
C SER A 83 -1.44 -10.27 -11.22
N GLN A 84 -1.13 -10.31 -9.92
CA GLN A 84 -0.90 -11.55 -9.15
C GLN A 84 -2.18 -12.03 -8.44
N GLY A 85 -3.34 -11.45 -8.75
CA GLY A 85 -4.62 -11.79 -8.13
C GLY A 85 -4.84 -11.15 -6.74
N ILE A 86 -3.97 -10.26 -6.30
CA ILE A 86 -4.07 -9.56 -5.02
C ILE A 86 -4.82 -8.24 -5.24
N ARG A 87 -6.04 -8.12 -4.71
CA ARG A 87 -6.87 -6.92 -4.86
C ARG A 87 -7.18 -6.36 -3.48
N PHE A 88 -6.93 -5.07 -3.31
CA PHE A 88 -7.43 -4.33 -2.16
C PHE A 88 -8.87 -3.91 -2.41
N ARG A 89 -9.72 -4.18 -1.42
CA ARG A 89 -11.10 -3.70 -1.38
C ARG A 89 -11.13 -2.17 -1.34
N GLU A 90 -10.20 -1.60 -0.57
CA GLU A 90 -10.11 -0.17 -0.29
C GLU A 90 -8.66 0.19 0.02
N VAL A 91 -8.28 1.40 -0.35
CA VAL A 91 -6.97 1.99 -0.06
C VAL A 91 -7.25 3.29 0.69
N LEU A 92 -6.88 3.32 1.96
CA LEU A 92 -7.12 4.43 2.88
C LEU A 92 -5.78 5.12 3.13
N ILE A 93 -5.69 6.38 2.70
CA ILE A 93 -4.48 7.19 2.86
C ILE A 93 -4.79 8.37 3.77
N ASP A 94 -4.06 8.44 4.89
CA ASP A 94 -3.97 9.67 5.66
C ASP A 94 -2.89 10.56 5.03
N ARG A 95 -3.22 11.85 4.88
CA ARG A 95 -2.42 12.85 4.16
C ARG A 95 -1.92 13.96 5.08
N SER A 96 -2.37 13.94 6.34
CA SER A 96 -2.04 14.93 7.35
C SER A 96 -0.58 14.83 7.78
N PHE A 97 -0.02 15.92 8.32
CA PHE A 97 1.24 15.81 9.05
C PHE A 97 0.97 15.32 10.49
N PRO A 98 1.96 14.73 11.19
CA PRO A 98 1.79 14.28 12.57
C PRO A 98 1.43 15.39 13.57
N ALA A 99 1.64 16.65 13.18
CA ALA A 99 1.34 17.83 13.98
C ALA A 99 -0.07 18.41 13.74
N ASP A 100 -0.82 17.89 12.77
CA ASP A 100 -2.18 18.34 12.42
C ASP A 100 -3.28 17.66 13.25
#